data_AF-N9VYT7-F1
#
_entry.id   AF-N9VYT7-F1
#
_cell.length_a   1.000
_cell.length_b   1.000
_cell.length_c   1.000
_cell.angle_alpha   90.00
_cell.angle_beta   90.00
_cell.angle_gamma   90.00
#
_symmetry.space_group_name_H-M   'P 1'
#
loop_
_entity.id
_entity.type
_entity.pdbx_description
1 polymer ?
#
loop_
_entity_poly.entity_id
_entity_poly.type
_entity_poly.pdbx_seq_one_letter_code
_entity_poly.pdbx_strand_id
1 'polypeptide(L)'
;MFGVNTLILAICALNVSAEDLKLWYVSVPGAAFIALLGASYIFLFKANFPDVRGGEGSLVYFGEIRKRTEVGYRDEVIACSDEKYRDDLIGQTWRNADILCAKYEGVKKAIIATTISLVPLFIFLAATATIHGRIPFFKG
;
A
#
# COMPACT_ATOMS: atom_id res chain seq x y z
N MET A 1 -2.58 -2.10 6.68
CA MET A 1 -1.29 -2.65 6.22
C MET A 1 -0.11 -1.74 6.54
N PHE A 2 -0.10 -0.45 6.17
CA PHE A 2 0.99 0.47 6.57
C PHE A 2 1.29 0.42 8.08
N GLY A 3 0.28 0.59 8.95
CA GLY A 3 0.49 0.51 10.41
C GLY A 3 1.01 -0.85 10.91
N VAL A 4 0.62 -1.96 10.26
CA VAL A 4 1.14 -3.30 10.57
C VAL A 4 2.62 -3.39 10.20
N ASN A 5 3.00 -2.95 9.01
CA ASN A 5 4.41 -2.91 8.59
C ASN A 5 5.24 -2.00 9.51
N THR A 6 4.69 -0.86 9.94
CA THR A 6 5.36 0.05 10.88
C THR A 6 5.56 -0.61 12.25
N LEU A 7 4.55 -1.31 12.76
CA LEU A 7 4.66 -2.07 14.02
C LEU A 7 5.73 -3.15 13.93
N ILE A 8 5.73 -3.94 12.85
CA ILE A 8 6.73 -4.99 12.61
C ILE A 8 8.15 -4.39 12.56
N LEU A 9 8.33 -3.27 11.87
CA LEU A 9 9.60 -2.56 11.80
C LEU A 9 10.05 -2.05 13.17
N ALA A 10 9.13 -1.51 13.97
CA ALA A 10 9.42 -1.04 15.33
C ALA A 10 9.87 -2.19 16.24
N ILE A 11 9.18 -3.34 16.20
CA ILE A 11 9.57 -4.53 16.96
C ILE A 11 10.99 -4.96 16.58
N CYS A 12 11.31 -5.00 15.29
CA CYS A 12 12.65 -5.32 14.81
C CYS A 12 13.71 -4.34 15.34
N ALA A 13 13.46 -3.03 15.23
CA ALA A 13 14.38 -1.98 15.67
C ALA A 13 14.63 -2.01 17.20
N LEU A 14 13.63 -2.41 18.00
CA LEU A 14 13.75 -2.49 19.45
C LEU A 14 14.51 -3.74 19.94
N ASN A 15 14.71 -4.75 19.08
CA ASN A 15 15.33 -6.03 19.44
C ASN A 15 16.75 -6.21 18.90
N VAL A 16 17.36 -5.17 18.31
CA VAL A 16 18.70 -5.25 17.72
C VAL A 16 19.65 -4.20 18.27
N SER A 17 20.88 -4.61 18.52
CA SER A 17 22.03 -3.78 18.87
C SER A 17 22.98 -3.65 17.68
N ALA A 18 23.78 -2.58 17.62
CA ALA A 18 24.71 -2.36 16.51
C ALA A 18 25.77 -3.48 16.39
N GLU A 19 26.11 -4.15 17.49
CA GLU A 19 27.05 -5.26 17.49
C GLU A 19 26.48 -6.52 16.83
N ASP A 20 25.18 -6.77 16.95
CA ASP A 20 24.53 -7.95 16.36
C ASP A 20 24.61 -7.92 14.83
N LEU A 21 24.60 -6.73 14.24
CA LEU A 21 24.66 -6.54 12.79
C LEU A 21 25.99 -7.02 12.19
N LYS A 22 27.03 -7.21 13.01
CA LYS A 22 28.30 -7.82 12.58
C LYS A 22 28.16 -9.33 12.32
N LEU A 23 27.15 -9.97 12.90
CA LEU A 23 26.90 -11.39 12.77
C LEU A 23 26.10 -11.65 11.49
N TRP A 24 26.67 -12.41 10.57
CA TRP A 24 26.07 -12.65 9.25
C TRP A 24 24.68 -13.29 9.34
N TYR A 25 24.47 -14.17 10.31
CA TYR A 25 23.21 -14.85 10.55
C TYR A 25 22.13 -13.94 11.18
N VAL A 26 22.49 -12.71 11.59
CA VAL A 26 21.56 -11.63 11.96
C VAL A 26 21.37 -10.69 10.77
N SER A 27 22.47 -10.22 10.17
CA SER A 27 22.40 -9.19 9.12
C SER A 27 21.76 -9.69 7.82
N VAL A 28 21.99 -10.94 7.40
CA VAL A 28 21.39 -11.50 6.18
C VAL A 28 19.86 -11.63 6.31
N PRO A 29 19.29 -12.27 7.36
CA PRO A 29 17.85 -12.27 7.56
C PRO A 29 17.27 -10.86 7.75
N GLY A 30 17.97 -9.99 8.48
CA GLY A 30 17.54 -8.59 8.66
C GLY A 30 17.43 -7.83 7.34
N ALA A 31 18.43 -7.95 6.46
CA ALA A 31 18.41 -7.33 5.15
C ALA A 31 17.28 -7.88 4.26
N ALA A 32 17.09 -9.21 4.26
CA ALA A 32 16.01 -9.85 3.51
C ALA A 32 14.62 -9.40 4.00
N PHE A 33 14.43 -9.31 5.32
CA PHE A 33 13.23 -8.77 5.93
C PHE A 33 12.96 -7.32 5.49
N ILE A 34 13.95 -6.43 5.58
CA ILE A 34 13.81 -5.03 5.17
C ILE A 34 13.48 -4.91 3.68
N ALA A 35 14.13 -5.71 2.82
CA ALA A 35 13.86 -5.70 1.38
C ALA A 35 12.41 -6.11 1.06
N LEU A 36 11.92 -7.19 1.67
CA LEU A 36 10.55 -7.68 1.46
C LEU A 36 9.50 -6.73 2.04
N LEU A 37 9.75 -6.19 3.24
CA LEU A 37 8.87 -5.19 3.84
C LEU A 37 8.85 -3.89 3.02
N GLY A 38 10.01 -3.47 2.50
CA GLY A 38 10.13 -2.35 1.56
C GLY A 38 9.34 -2.57 0.27
N ALA A 39 9.41 -3.78 -0.31
CA ALA A 39 8.58 -4.15 -1.45
C ALA A 39 7.08 -4.05 -1.13
N SER A 40 6.66 -4.46 0.08
CA SER A 40 5.28 -4.26 0.55
C SER A 40 4.89 -2.79 0.56
N TYR A 41 5.75 -1.89 1.11
CA TYR A 41 5.50 -0.45 1.08
C TYR A 41 5.36 0.11 -0.35
N ILE A 42 6.19 -0.33 -1.29
CA ILE A 42 6.11 0.08 -2.70
C ILE A 42 4.76 -0.33 -3.31
N PHE A 43 4.34 -1.58 -3.10
CA PHE A 43 3.06 -2.04 -3.63
C PHE A 43 1.85 -1.36 -2.97
N LEU A 44 1.91 -1.08 -1.67
CA LEU A 44 0.87 -0.29 -0.99
C LEU A 44 0.81 1.13 -1.54
N PHE A 45 1.97 1.76 -1.79
CA PHE A 45 2.01 3.09 -2.38
C PHE A 45 1.35 3.09 -3.77
N LYS A 46 1.74 2.16 -4.64
CA LYS A 46 1.13 2.02 -5.98
C LYS A 46 -0.38 1.74 -5.93
N ALA A 47 -0.85 1.00 -4.93
CA ALA A 47 -2.28 0.75 -4.75
C ALA A 47 -3.07 1.97 -4.25
N ASN A 48 -2.45 2.85 -3.47
CA ASN A 48 -3.12 4.06 -2.97
C ASN A 48 -3.11 5.19 -4.01
N PHE A 49 -2.11 5.22 -4.88
CA PHE A 49 -1.95 6.21 -5.93
C PHE A 49 -1.97 5.55 -7.32
N PRO A 50 -3.09 4.91 -7.72
CA PRO A 50 -3.21 4.39 -9.08
C PRO A 50 -3.29 5.55 -10.07
N ASP A 51 -3.04 5.24 -11.34
CA ASP A 51 -3.27 6.18 -12.41
C ASP A 51 -4.77 6.47 -12.54
N VAL A 52 -5.14 7.74 -12.42
CA VAL A 52 -6.52 8.23 -12.55
C VAL A 52 -6.69 9.14 -13.78
N ARG A 53 -5.73 9.14 -14.71
CA ARG A 53 -5.74 10.02 -15.90
C ARG A 53 -6.93 9.74 -16.81
N GLY A 54 -7.59 10.81 -17.24
CA GLY A 54 -8.74 10.83 -18.15
C GLY A 54 -10.09 11.00 -17.43
N GLY A 55 -11.18 10.82 -18.18
CA GLY A 55 -12.51 11.23 -17.73
C GLY A 55 -12.70 12.75 -17.77
N GLU A 56 -11.87 13.46 -18.54
CA GLU A 56 -11.95 14.90 -18.73
C GLU A 56 -13.35 15.30 -19.25
N GLY A 57 -13.89 16.38 -18.69
CA GLY A 57 -15.23 16.85 -19.04
C GLY A 57 -16.38 15.96 -18.55
N SER A 58 -16.10 14.82 -17.92
CA SER A 58 -17.13 13.94 -17.34
C SER A 58 -18.02 14.69 -16.35
N LEU A 59 -19.31 14.40 -16.41
CA LEU A 59 -20.34 14.91 -15.50
C LEU A 59 -20.57 13.97 -14.32
N VAL A 60 -20.04 12.74 -14.36
CA VAL A 60 -20.21 11.76 -13.27
C VAL A 60 -18.91 11.46 -12.52
N TYR A 61 -17.75 11.87 -13.04
CA TYR A 61 -16.47 11.73 -12.35
C TYR A 61 -16.20 12.89 -11.36
N PHE A 62 -16.11 12.57 -10.07
CA PHE A 62 -15.85 13.55 -9.01
C PHE A 62 -14.61 14.41 -9.23
N GLY A 63 -13.57 13.88 -9.88
CA GLY A 63 -12.35 14.62 -10.20
C GLY A 63 -12.57 15.78 -11.18
N GLU A 64 -13.56 15.68 -12.07
CA GLU A 64 -13.97 16.77 -12.96
C GLU A 64 -15.09 17.61 -12.37
N ILE A 65 -16.04 17.02 -11.63
CA ILE A 65 -17.13 17.77 -10.97
C ILE A 65 -16.55 18.83 -10.03
N ARG A 66 -15.51 18.50 -9.26
CA ARG A 66 -14.85 19.43 -8.33
C ARG A 66 -14.20 20.66 -9.00
N LYS A 67 -14.02 20.65 -10.32
CA LYS A 67 -13.45 21.78 -11.08
C LYS A 67 -14.51 22.81 -11.46
N ARG A 68 -15.79 22.50 -11.25
CA ARG A 68 -16.94 23.31 -11.66
C ARG A 68 -17.56 24.03 -10.48
N THR A 69 -18.27 25.12 -10.78
CA THR A 69 -19.21 25.71 -9.81
C THR A 69 -20.48 24.86 -9.77
N GLU A 70 -21.23 24.94 -8.67
CA GLU A 70 -22.50 24.23 -8.54
C GLU A 70 -23.49 24.59 -9.66
N VAL A 71 -23.64 25.89 -9.95
CA VAL A 71 -24.52 26.39 -11.01
C VAL A 71 -24.05 25.89 -12.38
N GLY A 72 -22.74 26.00 -12.67
CA GLY A 72 -22.20 25.54 -13.95
C GLY A 72 -22.38 24.04 -14.15
N TYR A 73 -22.11 23.23 -13.12
CA TYR A 73 -22.35 21.80 -13.16
C TYR A 73 -23.82 21.46 -13.40
N ARG A 74 -24.74 22.10 -12.66
CA ARG A 74 -26.19 21.91 -12.84
C ARG A 74 -26.63 22.22 -14.26
N ASP A 75 -26.19 23.36 -14.81
CA ASP A 75 -26.59 23.79 -16.15
C ASP A 75 -26.01 22.86 -17.23
N GLU A 76 -24.75 22.41 -17.07
CA GLU A 76 -24.14 21.40 -17.96
C GLU A 76 -24.87 20.06 -17.92
N VAL A 77 -25.32 19.61 -16.74
CA VAL A 77 -26.08 18.36 -16.59
C VAL A 77 -27.45 18.46 -17.23
N ILE A 78 -28.18 19.55 -17.00
CA ILE A 78 -29.51 19.77 -17.59
C ILE A 78 -29.44 19.89 -19.11
N ALA A 79 -28.37 20.49 -19.64
CA ALA A 79 -28.16 20.63 -21.08
C ALA A 79 -27.59 19.37 -21.75
N CYS A 80 -27.19 18.35 -20.99
CA CYS A 80 -26.60 17.12 -21.54
C CYS A 80 -27.67 16.23 -22.18
N SER A 81 -27.37 15.64 -23.33
CA SER A 81 -28.25 14.64 -23.93
C SER A 81 -28.14 13.31 -23.18
N ASP A 82 -29.23 12.54 -23.16
CA ASP A 82 -29.27 11.20 -22.56
C ASP A 82 -28.19 10.27 -23.15
N GLU A 83 -27.92 10.39 -24.46
CA GLU A 83 -26.88 9.62 -25.13
C GLU A 83 -25.48 9.94 -24.59
N LYS A 84 -25.12 11.23 -24.50
CA LYS A 84 -23.82 11.67 -23.98
C LYS A 84 -23.66 11.31 -22.51
N TYR A 85 -24.73 11.42 -21.73
CA TYR A 85 -24.74 11.05 -20.32
C TYR A 85 -24.55 9.55 -20.13
N ARG A 86 -25.22 8.72 -20.93
CA ARG A 86 -25.05 7.26 -20.93
C ARG A 86 -23.62 6.86 -21.31
N ASP A 87 -23.04 7.49 -22.33
CA ASP A 87 -21.67 7.18 -22.76
C ASP A 87 -20.64 7.54 -21.67
N ASP A 88 -20.82 8.67 -20.98
CA ASP A 88 -19.99 9.05 -19.83
C ASP A 88 -20.12 8.06 -18.67
N LEU A 89 -21.35 7.61 -18.35
CA LEU A 89 -21.57 6.58 -17.33
C LEU A 89 -20.86 5.26 -17.65
N ILE A 90 -20.95 4.78 -18.89
CA ILE A 90 -20.28 3.55 -19.34
C ILE A 90 -18.76 3.74 -19.23
N GLY A 91 -18.24 4.86 -19.72
CA GLY A 91 -16.83 5.21 -19.66
C GLY A 91 -16.29 5.23 -18.22
N GLN A 92 -16.97 5.93 -17.30
CA GLN A 92 -16.55 5.97 -15.90
C GLN A 92 -16.70 4.63 -15.19
N THR A 93 -17.73 3.85 -15.52
CA THR A 93 -17.89 2.50 -14.94
C THR A 93 -16.72 1.61 -15.31
N TRP A 94 -16.33 1.59 -16.59
CA TRP A 94 -15.17 0.83 -17.06
C TRP A 94 -13.87 1.31 -16.40
N ARG A 95 -13.63 2.62 -16.34
CA ARG A 95 -12.44 3.21 -15.68
C ARG A 95 -12.38 2.89 -14.20
N ASN A 96 -13.50 2.99 -13.49
CA ASN A 96 -13.56 2.67 -12.06
C ASN A 96 -13.26 1.18 -11.80
N ALA A 97 -13.74 0.29 -12.67
CA ALA A 97 -13.41 -1.12 -12.59
C ALA A 97 -11.91 -1.38 -12.80
N ASP A 98 -11.30 -0.75 -13.80
CA ASP A 98 -9.86 -0.88 -14.08
C ASP A 98 -9.00 -0.37 -12.90
N ILE A 99 -9.32 0.81 -12.38
CA ILE A 99 -8.67 1.38 -11.19
C ILE A 99 -8.81 0.43 -10.01
N LEU A 100 -10.01 -0.11 -9.75
CA LEU A 100 -10.24 -1.02 -8.62
C LEU A 100 -9.43 -2.30 -8.75
N CYS A 101 -9.33 -2.88 -9.95
CA CYS A 101 -8.49 -4.04 -10.23
C CYS A 101 -7.01 -3.73 -9.97
N ALA A 102 -6.49 -2.60 -10.47
CA ALA A 102 -5.11 -2.18 -10.23
C ALA A 102 -4.81 -1.99 -8.72
N LYS A 103 -5.75 -1.39 -7.98
CA LYS A 103 -5.65 -1.26 -6.51
C LYS A 103 -5.59 -2.63 -5.83
N TYR A 104 -6.50 -3.53 -6.21
CA TYR A 104 -6.56 -4.87 -5.64
C TYR A 104 -5.27 -5.67 -5.89
N GLU A 105 -4.72 -5.62 -7.11
CA GLU A 105 -3.44 -6.28 -7.41
C GLU A 105 -2.29 -5.73 -6.58
N GLY A 106 -2.21 -4.41 -6.42
CA GLY A 106 -1.20 -3.76 -5.58
C GLY A 106 -1.31 -4.21 -4.12
N VAL A 107 -2.52 -4.21 -3.56
CA VAL A 107 -2.76 -4.68 -2.18
C VAL A 107 -2.41 -6.17 -2.04
N LYS A 108 -2.81 -7.01 -3.00
CA LYS A 108 -2.48 -8.45 -3.00
C LYS A 108 -0.97 -8.68 -2.96
N LYS A 109 -0.22 -7.98 -3.82
CA LYS A 109 1.25 -8.06 -3.86
C LYS A 109 1.87 -7.57 -2.55
N ALA A 110 1.34 -6.50 -1.95
CA ALA A 110 1.79 -6.02 -0.65
C ALA A 110 1.57 -7.05 0.48
N ILE A 111 0.39 -7.69 0.51
CA ILE A 111 0.09 -8.73 1.49
C ILE A 111 1.06 -9.90 1.35
N ILE A 112 1.26 -10.40 0.12
CA ILE A 112 2.21 -11.50 -0.15
C ILE A 112 3.62 -11.13 0.31
N ALA A 113 4.12 -9.94 -0.05
CA ALA A 113 5.45 -9.48 0.36
C ALA A 113 5.57 -9.38 1.89
N THR A 114 4.53 -8.88 2.57
CA THR A 114 4.48 -8.79 4.04
C THR A 114 4.52 -10.18 4.66
N THR A 115 3.71 -11.12 4.18
CA THR A 115 3.66 -12.49 4.69
C THR A 115 5.00 -13.19 4.52
N ILE A 116 5.64 -13.07 3.35
CA ILE A 116 6.97 -13.67 3.11
C ILE A 116 8.02 -13.02 4.02
N SER A 117 7.92 -11.71 4.30
CA SER A 117 8.85 -11.00 5.20
C SER A 117 8.84 -11.51 6.64
N LEU A 118 7.76 -12.17 7.08
CA LEU A 118 7.67 -12.74 8.44
C LEU A 118 8.70 -13.86 8.65
N VAL A 119 9.04 -14.63 7.62
CA VAL A 119 10.03 -15.72 7.74
C VAL A 119 11.41 -15.20 8.14
N PRO A 120 12.06 -14.30 7.38
CA PRO A 120 13.35 -13.74 7.78
C PRO A 120 13.26 -12.90 9.06
N LEU A 121 12.11 -12.26 9.34
CA LEU A 121 11.87 -11.57 10.62
C LEU A 121 11.97 -12.53 11.81
N PHE A 122 11.30 -13.69 11.76
CA PHE A 122 11.35 -14.64 12.87
C PHE A 122 12.74 -15.20 13.07
N ILE A 123 13.48 -15.48 11.99
CA ILE A 123 14.89 -15.89 12.07
C ILE A 123 15.73 -14.80 12.73
N PHE A 124 15.56 -13.55 12.31
CA PHE A 124 16.25 -12.39 12.87
C PHE A 124 15.96 -12.21 14.38
N LEU A 125 14.69 -12.27 14.77
CA LEU A 125 14.27 -12.12 16.16
C LEU A 125 14.76 -13.29 17.03
N ALA A 126 14.76 -14.52 16.49
CA ALA A 126 15.30 -15.68 17.20
C ALA A 126 16.82 -15.55 17.42
N ALA A 127 17.56 -15.11 16.40
CA ALA A 127 19.00 -14.91 16.51
C ALA A 127 19.37 -13.80 17.49
N THR A 128 18.67 -12.67 17.46
CA THR A 128 18.90 -11.57 18.42
C THR A 128 18.47 -11.94 19.85
N ALA A 129 17.44 -12.76 20.00
CA ALA A 129 17.01 -13.29 21.30
C ALA A 129 18.07 -14.21 21.95
N THR A 130 18.67 -15.11 21.16
CA THR A 130 19.71 -16.02 21.67
C THR A 130 20.99 -15.28 22.05
N ILE A 131 21.37 -14.24 21.31
CA ILE A 131 22.55 -13.41 21.62
C ILE A 131 22.39 -12.68 22.96
N HIS A 132 21.22 -12.08 23.19
CA HIS A 132 21.00 -11.28 24.40
C HIS A 132 20.46 -12.08 25.60
N GLY A 133 20.24 -13.39 25.46
CA GLY A 133 19.59 -14.22 26.49
C GLY A 133 18.18 -13.74 26.86
N ARG A 134 17.54 -12.96 25.99
CA ARG A 134 16.23 -12.33 26.21
C ARG A 134 15.22 -13.01 25.31
N ILE A 135 14.22 -13.65 25.89
CA ILE A 135 12.99 -13.95 25.14
C ILE A 135 12.39 -12.59 24.75
N PRO A 136 12.01 -12.35 23.47
CA PRO A 136 11.64 -11.02 22.97
C PRO A 136 10.50 -10.27 23.68
N PHE A 137 9.89 -10.83 24.75
CA PHE A 137 8.81 -10.20 25.49
C PHE A 137 8.85 -10.38 27.02
N PHE A 138 9.93 -10.94 27.60
CA PHE A 138 10.02 -11.08 29.06
C PHE A 138 11.33 -10.48 29.58
N LYS A 139 11.23 -9.24 30.05
CA LYS A 139 12.13 -8.74 31.10
C LYS A 139 11.62 -9.29 32.43
N GLY A 140 12.19 -10.41 32.87
CA GLY A 140 12.25 -10.83 34.26
C GLY A 140 13.70 -10.71 34.72
#